data_AF-A0A970WB90-F1
#
_entry.id   AF-A0A970WB90-F1
#
_cell.length_a   1.000
_cell.length_b   1.000
_cell.length_c   1.000
_cell.angle_alpha   90.00
_cell.angle_beta   90.00
_cell.angle_gamma   90.00
#
_symmetry.space_group_name_H-M   'P 1'
#
loop_
_entity.id
_entity.type
_entity.pdbx_description
1 polymer ?
#
loop_
_entity_poly.entity_id
_entity_poly.type
_entity_poly.pdbx_seq_one_letter_code
_entity_poly.pdbx_strand_id
1 'polypeptide(L)'
;MGGFSCPIECLNDAELAHYAVVGGDGILLISGTGAITYGTHNGKSARVGGWMISIMGEEGSGTWVSRHALRHLAKRIDGVVPETKLSHLLERQLCISTAKQLMELSAKIACEPTLCNNLGGIVDSAANSGDIYAVKLLQAAAEQSVTLVTDLADVLGFTRQDHIKIGVWGSNIVKSKVHYTHFLQLIKQCIPNAEICFPTKSALDGACELALDRA
;
A
#
# COMPACT_ATOMS: atom_id res chain seq x y z
N MET A 1 2.08 -41.42 7.53
CA MET A 1 2.14 -39.97 7.27
C MET A 1 1.60 -39.27 8.49
N GLY A 2 2.48 -38.65 9.30
CA GLY A 2 2.06 -37.88 10.46
C GLY A 2 1.63 -36.49 9.99
N GLY A 3 0.32 -36.23 10.00
CA GLY A 3 -0.24 -34.90 9.82
C GLY A 3 -0.54 -34.25 11.17
N PHE A 4 -0.97 -32.99 11.14
CA PHE A 4 -1.52 -32.32 12.33
C PHE A 4 -2.83 -33.01 12.75
N SER A 5 -2.95 -33.39 14.02
CA SER A 5 -4.15 -34.00 14.61
C SER A 5 -4.87 -33.00 15.53
N CYS A 6 -5.05 -31.77 15.07
CA CYS A 6 -5.72 -30.70 15.78
C CYS A 6 -6.69 -29.95 14.83
N PRO A 7 -7.62 -29.15 15.36
CA PRO A 7 -8.43 -28.25 14.53
C PRO A 7 -7.52 -27.36 13.66
N ILE A 8 -7.92 -27.13 12.41
CA ILE A 8 -7.21 -26.28 11.45
C ILE A 8 -8.19 -25.25 10.90
N GLU A 9 -7.79 -23.99 10.93
CA GLU A 9 -8.51 -22.88 10.32
C GLU A 9 -7.60 -22.15 9.32
N CYS A 10 -8.12 -21.85 8.13
CA CYS A 10 -7.41 -21.10 7.09
C CYS A 10 -8.00 -19.69 7.00
N LEU A 11 -7.19 -18.68 7.34
CA LEU A 11 -7.58 -17.27 7.34
C LEU A 11 -6.80 -16.50 6.27
N ASN A 12 -7.35 -15.35 5.89
CA ASN A 12 -6.66 -14.41 5.03
C ASN A 12 -5.55 -13.68 5.82
N ASP A 13 -4.41 -13.39 5.19
CA ASP A 13 -3.30 -12.67 5.82
C ASP A 13 -3.69 -11.26 6.29
N ALA A 14 -4.57 -10.57 5.56
CA ALA A 14 -5.10 -9.27 5.95
C ALA A 14 -6.03 -9.34 7.17
N GLU A 15 -6.82 -10.40 7.30
CA GLU A 15 -7.67 -10.63 8.48
C GLU A 15 -6.80 -10.89 9.72
N LEU A 16 -5.76 -11.69 9.56
CA LEU A 16 -4.82 -11.99 10.62
C LEU A 16 -4.00 -10.77 11.06
N ALA A 17 -3.52 -10.01 10.07
CA ALA A 17 -2.83 -8.76 10.31
C ALA A 17 -3.75 -7.74 11.01
N HIS A 18 -5.03 -7.69 10.65
CA HIS A 18 -6.01 -6.81 11.29
C HIS A 18 -6.20 -7.20 12.75
N TYR A 19 -6.32 -8.49 13.04
CA TYR A 19 -6.37 -8.99 14.41
C TYR A 19 -5.15 -8.54 15.22
N ALA A 20 -3.94 -8.72 14.66
CA ALA A 20 -2.69 -8.38 15.34
C ALA A 20 -2.50 -6.87 15.60
N VAL A 21 -3.03 -6.00 14.72
CA VAL A 21 -2.80 -4.54 14.79
C VAL A 21 -3.95 -3.81 15.47
N VAL A 22 -5.19 -4.23 15.21
CA VAL A 22 -6.42 -3.54 15.63
C VAL A 22 -7.10 -4.26 16.80
N GLY A 23 -7.16 -5.60 16.74
CA GLY A 23 -7.67 -6.45 17.82
C GLY A 23 -9.19 -6.38 18.07
N GLY A 24 -9.96 -5.87 17.12
CA GLY A 24 -11.41 -5.67 17.25
C GLY A 24 -11.94 -4.73 16.18
N ASP A 25 -13.04 -4.03 16.46
CA ASP A 25 -13.64 -3.08 15.52
C ASP A 25 -12.65 -1.98 15.11
N GLY A 26 -12.55 -1.78 13.79
CA GLY A 26 -11.61 -0.87 13.17
C GLY A 26 -11.14 -1.38 11.82
N ILE A 27 -10.21 -0.64 11.23
CA ILE A 27 -9.72 -0.81 9.86
C ILE A 27 -8.22 -1.03 9.88
N LEU A 28 -7.71 -1.94 9.05
CA LEU A 28 -6.29 -2.08 8.74
C LEU A 28 -6.06 -1.70 7.28
N LEU A 29 -5.12 -0.80 7.04
CA LEU A 29 -4.49 -0.56 5.75
C LEU A 29 -3.14 -1.27 5.68
N ILE A 30 -2.96 -2.09 4.65
CA ILE A 30 -1.66 -2.65 4.27
C ILE A 30 -1.24 -2.01 2.96
N SER A 31 -0.09 -1.32 2.92
CA SER A 31 0.53 -0.80 1.70
C SER A 31 2.01 -1.19 1.66
N GLY A 32 2.28 -2.30 0.98
CA GLY A 32 3.61 -2.87 0.71
C GLY A 32 3.88 -2.91 -0.79
N THR A 33 4.27 -4.07 -1.32
CA THR A 33 4.31 -4.29 -2.77
C THR A 33 2.93 -4.07 -3.38
N GLY A 34 1.90 -4.62 -2.74
CA GLY A 34 0.50 -4.36 -3.05
C GLY A 34 -0.21 -3.55 -1.97
N ALA A 35 -1.50 -3.25 -2.18
CA ALA A 35 -2.31 -2.50 -1.23
C ALA A 35 -3.72 -3.08 -1.05
N ILE A 36 -4.16 -3.17 0.21
CA ILE A 36 -5.48 -3.67 0.60
C ILE A 36 -5.90 -3.06 1.93
N THR A 37 -7.21 -2.86 2.12
CA THR A 37 -7.81 -2.60 3.42
C THR A 37 -8.73 -3.74 3.84
N TYR A 38 -8.72 -4.06 5.13
CA TYR A 38 -9.62 -5.02 5.77
C TYR A 38 -10.09 -4.45 7.11
N GLY A 39 -11.32 -4.74 7.52
CA GLY A 39 -11.83 -4.22 8.77
C GLY A 39 -13.04 -4.95 9.27
N THR A 40 -13.36 -4.70 10.53
CA THR A 40 -14.56 -5.20 11.20
C THR A 40 -15.31 -4.07 11.90
N HIS A 41 -16.63 -4.18 11.93
CA HIS A 41 -17.50 -3.28 12.69
C HIS A 41 -18.79 -4.00 13.07
N ASN A 42 -19.13 -4.04 14.36
CA ASN A 42 -20.37 -4.64 14.88
C ASN A 42 -20.62 -6.06 14.33
N GLY A 43 -19.58 -6.89 14.30
CA GLY A 43 -19.65 -8.28 13.83
C GLY A 43 -19.72 -8.44 12.30
N LYS A 44 -19.66 -7.36 11.52
CA LYS A 44 -19.49 -7.41 10.06
C LYS A 44 -18.01 -7.23 9.71
N SER A 45 -17.53 -7.96 8.70
CA SER A 45 -16.21 -7.76 8.12
C SER A 45 -16.30 -7.45 6.63
N ALA A 46 -15.34 -6.69 6.12
CA ALA A 46 -15.23 -6.36 4.71
C ALA A 46 -13.78 -6.05 4.31
N ARG A 47 -13.53 -6.07 3.00
CA ARG A 47 -12.27 -5.62 2.40
C ARG A 47 -12.53 -4.66 1.25
N VAL A 48 -11.62 -3.72 1.03
CA VAL A 48 -11.59 -2.83 -0.14
C VAL A 48 -10.17 -2.82 -0.72
N GLY A 49 -10.06 -2.70 -2.04
CA GLY A 49 -8.79 -2.83 -2.76
C GLY A 49 -8.26 -4.28 -2.76
N GLY A 50 -6.94 -4.43 -2.93
CA GLY A 50 -6.30 -5.74 -3.09
C GLY A 50 -6.62 -6.42 -4.43
N TRP A 51 -7.00 -5.63 -5.44
CA TRP A 51 -7.20 -6.10 -6.80
C TRP A 51 -5.87 -6.11 -7.57
N MET A 52 -5.74 -7.03 -8.50
CA MET A 52 -4.53 -7.15 -9.31
C MET A 52 -4.32 -5.94 -10.21
N ILE A 53 -3.05 -5.59 -10.43
CA ILE A 53 -2.65 -4.49 -11.32
C ILE A 53 -3.16 -4.64 -12.77
N SER A 54 -3.47 -5.86 -13.21
CA SER A 54 -4.02 -6.15 -14.56
C SER A 54 -5.39 -5.50 -14.80
N ILE A 55 -6.14 -5.19 -13.73
CA ILE A 55 -7.41 -4.48 -13.76
C ILE A 55 -7.31 -3.13 -13.05
N MET A 56 -6.12 -2.53 -13.05
CA MET A 56 -5.85 -1.21 -12.45
C MET A 56 -6.00 -1.14 -10.92
N GLY A 57 -5.86 -2.27 -10.20
CA GLY A 57 -5.79 -2.27 -8.74
C GLY A 57 -4.43 -1.82 -8.19
N GLU A 58 -4.15 -2.22 -6.96
CA GLU A 58 -2.92 -1.91 -6.19
C GLU A 58 -2.77 -0.43 -5.82
N GLU A 59 -3.88 0.29 -5.65
CA GLU A 59 -3.94 1.72 -5.42
C GLU A 59 -3.08 2.17 -4.23
N GLY A 60 -2.16 3.11 -4.46
CA GLY A 60 -1.27 3.60 -3.41
C GLY A 60 -0.23 2.59 -2.88
N SER A 61 -0.06 1.44 -3.54
CA SER A 61 1.01 0.48 -3.23
C SER A 61 2.37 0.86 -3.83
N GLY A 62 3.40 0.10 -3.48
CA GLY A 62 4.71 0.18 -4.13
C GLY A 62 4.66 -0.18 -5.62
N THR A 63 3.78 -1.10 -6.03
CA THR A 63 3.53 -1.42 -7.44
C THR A 63 2.98 -0.19 -8.17
N TRP A 64 1.97 0.46 -7.60
CA TRP A 64 1.35 1.65 -8.17
C TRP A 64 2.35 2.80 -8.29
N VAL A 65 3.11 3.07 -7.22
CA VAL A 65 4.19 4.08 -7.23
C VAL A 65 5.22 3.76 -8.32
N SER A 66 5.63 2.50 -8.44
CA SER A 66 6.61 2.08 -9.44
C SER A 66 6.10 2.26 -10.88
N ARG A 67 4.85 1.91 -11.16
CA ARG A 67 4.23 2.09 -12.49
C ARG A 67 4.13 3.57 -12.85
N HIS A 68 3.76 4.42 -11.90
CA HIS A 68 3.72 5.87 -12.10
C HIS A 68 5.12 6.51 -12.27
N ALA A 69 6.15 5.96 -11.62
CA ALA A 69 7.53 6.36 -11.83
C ALA A 69 8.03 5.98 -13.24
N LEU A 70 7.73 4.77 -13.71
CA LEU A 70 8.01 4.35 -15.09
C LEU A 70 7.26 5.21 -16.12
N ARG A 71 6.00 5.57 -15.84
CA ARG A 71 5.24 6.51 -16.68
C ARG A 71 5.89 7.89 -16.77
N HIS A 72 6.49 8.36 -15.67
CA HIS A 72 7.26 9.60 -15.67
C HIS A 72 8.51 9.49 -16.55
N LEU A 73 9.24 8.37 -16.43
CA LEU A 73 10.40 8.10 -17.28
C LEU A 73 10.03 8.09 -18.77
N ALA A 74 8.89 7.48 -19.14
CA ALA A 74 8.37 7.53 -20.51
C ALA A 74 8.18 8.98 -20.99
N LYS A 75 7.49 9.81 -20.19
CA LYS A 75 7.28 11.22 -20.51
C LYS A 75 8.58 12.02 -20.62
N ARG A 76 9.60 11.69 -19.82
CA ARG A 76 10.93 12.31 -19.94
C ARG A 76 11.55 11.94 -21.27
N ILE A 77 11.51 10.66 -21.66
CA ILE A 77 12.02 10.19 -22.96
C ILE A 77 11.30 10.87 -24.13
N ASP A 78 10.00 11.12 -24.01
CA ASP A 78 9.21 11.87 -25.00
C ASP A 78 9.54 13.37 -25.04
N GLY A 79 10.32 13.89 -24.07
CA GLY A 79 10.70 15.30 -23.97
C GLY A 79 9.58 16.23 -23.48
N VAL A 80 8.49 15.68 -22.91
CA VAL A 80 7.31 16.47 -22.48
C VAL A 80 7.32 16.84 -20.99
N VAL A 81 8.32 16.38 -20.24
CA VAL A 81 8.61 16.81 -18.87
C VAL A 81 10.10 17.08 -18.73
N PRO A 82 10.51 18.01 -17.85
CA PRO A 82 11.93 18.27 -17.63
C PRO A 82 12.60 17.03 -17.03
N GLU A 83 13.91 16.96 -17.23
CA GLU A 83 14.76 16.02 -16.50
C GLU A 83 14.78 16.36 -15.01
N THR A 84 14.65 15.34 -14.17
CA THR A 84 14.61 15.49 -12.72
C THR A 84 15.54 14.49 -12.03
N LYS A 85 15.70 14.63 -10.71
CA LYS A 85 16.49 13.66 -9.93
C LYS A 85 15.90 12.25 -10.05
N LEU A 86 14.58 12.14 -10.03
CA LEU A 86 13.86 10.88 -10.20
C LEU A 86 14.18 10.23 -11.54
N SER A 87 14.07 10.95 -12.66
CA SER A 87 14.35 10.37 -13.99
C SER A 87 15.79 9.84 -14.07
N HIS A 88 16.77 10.60 -13.59
CA HIS A 88 18.17 10.13 -13.54
C HIS A 88 18.38 8.87 -12.71
N LEU A 89 17.76 8.79 -11.53
CA LEU A 89 17.88 7.62 -10.67
C LEU A 89 17.25 6.39 -11.30
N LEU A 90 16.10 6.56 -11.97
CA LEU A 90 15.42 5.47 -12.69
C LEU A 90 16.25 4.98 -13.89
N GLU A 91 16.79 5.90 -14.69
CA GLU A 91 17.64 5.55 -15.85
C GLU A 91 18.87 4.77 -15.42
N ARG A 92 19.53 5.21 -14.35
CA ARG A 92 20.69 4.53 -13.78
C ARG A 92 20.34 3.16 -13.21
N GLN A 93 19.24 3.05 -12.47
CA GLN A 93 18.84 1.79 -11.85
C GLN A 93 18.43 0.74 -12.90
N LEU A 94 17.69 1.17 -13.91
CA LEU A 94 17.07 0.28 -14.90
C LEU A 94 17.95 0.09 -16.14
N CYS A 95 19.03 0.87 -16.28
CA CYS A 95 19.87 0.93 -17.48
C CYS A 95 19.06 1.26 -18.74
N ILE A 96 18.11 2.20 -18.62
CA ILE A 96 17.20 2.62 -19.70
C ILE A 96 17.49 4.07 -20.03
N SER A 97 17.79 4.37 -21.29
CA SER A 97 17.95 5.74 -21.79
C SER A 97 17.21 6.00 -23.10
N THR A 98 16.55 4.99 -23.67
CA THR A 98 15.86 5.07 -24.97
C THR A 98 14.44 4.52 -24.89
N ALA A 99 13.56 5.01 -25.78
CA ALA A 99 12.18 4.53 -25.88
C ALA A 99 12.12 3.01 -26.13
N LYS A 100 13.02 2.47 -26.97
CA LYS A 100 13.08 1.03 -27.26
C LYS A 100 13.32 0.20 -25.99
N GLN A 101 14.29 0.57 -25.17
CA GLN A 101 14.60 -0.15 -23.92
C GLN A 101 13.42 -0.10 -22.93
N LEU A 102 12.73 1.04 -22.83
CA LEU A 102 11.55 1.16 -21.98
C LEU A 102 10.39 0.31 -22.50
N MET A 103 10.19 0.24 -23.81
CA MET A 103 9.19 -0.64 -24.43
C MET A 103 9.49 -2.12 -24.18
N GLU A 104 10.75 -2.53 -24.29
CA GLU A 104 11.18 -3.90 -23.96
C GLU A 104 10.92 -4.24 -22.48
N LEU A 105 11.20 -3.31 -21.56
CA LEU A 105 10.85 -3.48 -20.15
C LEU A 105 9.32 -3.57 -19.95
N SER A 106 8.55 -2.72 -20.63
CA SER A 106 7.08 -2.74 -20.56
C SER A 106 6.50 -4.08 -21.02
N ALA A 107 7.05 -4.68 -22.08
CA ALA A 107 6.61 -5.99 -22.54
C ALA A 107 6.91 -7.08 -21.50
N LYS A 108 8.09 -7.04 -20.86
CA LYS A 108 8.43 -7.98 -19.77
C LYS A 108 7.50 -7.83 -18.58
N ILE A 109 7.20 -6.59 -18.19
CA ILE A 109 6.24 -6.26 -17.13
C ILE A 109 4.85 -6.83 -17.46
N ALA A 110 4.41 -6.79 -18.72
CA ALA A 110 3.11 -7.33 -19.09
C ALA A 110 3.03 -8.85 -18.88
N CYS A 111 4.14 -9.57 -19.06
CA CYS A 111 4.23 -11.01 -18.80
C CYS A 111 4.45 -11.34 -17.31
N GLU A 112 5.21 -10.51 -16.61
CA GLU A 112 5.52 -10.63 -15.19
C GLU A 112 5.15 -9.33 -14.46
N PRO A 113 3.88 -9.18 -14.02
CA PRO A 113 3.40 -7.93 -13.42
C PRO A 113 4.06 -7.56 -12.09
N THR A 114 4.79 -8.49 -11.48
CA THR A 114 5.62 -8.27 -10.29
C THR A 114 6.97 -7.62 -10.61
N LEU A 115 7.37 -7.61 -11.88
CA LEU A 115 8.62 -7.03 -12.33
C LEU A 115 8.63 -5.51 -12.11
N CYS A 116 9.73 -5.03 -11.51
CA CYS A 116 9.97 -3.63 -11.18
C CYS A 116 8.95 -2.99 -10.22
N ASN A 117 8.36 -3.77 -9.30
CA ASN A 117 7.43 -3.22 -8.30
C ASN A 117 8.14 -2.57 -7.09
N ASN A 118 9.48 -2.57 -7.07
CA ASN A 118 10.29 -2.10 -5.94
C ASN A 118 11.06 -0.81 -6.29
N LEU A 119 10.41 0.13 -6.97
CA LEU A 119 10.99 1.46 -7.25
C LEU A 119 10.64 2.49 -6.16
N GLY A 120 9.80 2.14 -5.18
CA GLY A 120 9.37 3.04 -4.10
C GLY A 120 10.54 3.71 -3.39
N GLY A 121 11.58 2.96 -3.02
CA GLY A 121 12.78 3.52 -2.38
C GLY A 121 13.54 4.53 -3.24
N ILE A 122 13.50 4.39 -4.56
CA ILE A 122 14.08 5.36 -5.51
C ILE A 122 13.23 6.63 -5.55
N VAL A 123 11.90 6.48 -5.58
CA VAL A 123 10.96 7.61 -5.52
C VAL A 123 11.13 8.37 -4.20
N ASP A 124 11.22 7.68 -3.07
CA ASP A 124 11.51 8.29 -1.76
C ASP A 124 12.85 9.03 -1.76
N SER A 125 13.91 8.43 -2.31
CA SER A 125 15.23 9.08 -2.40
C SER A 125 15.18 10.37 -3.23
N ALA A 126 14.46 10.36 -4.35
CA ALA A 126 14.25 11.55 -5.17
C ALA A 126 13.43 12.61 -4.43
N ALA A 127 12.34 12.22 -3.77
CA ALA A 127 11.49 13.13 -3.00
C ALA A 127 12.26 13.79 -1.85
N ASN A 128 13.06 13.03 -1.11
CA ASN A 128 13.94 13.53 -0.05
C ASN A 128 15.02 14.50 -0.57
N SER A 129 15.35 14.41 -1.86
CA SER A 129 16.27 15.33 -2.54
C SER A 129 15.57 16.56 -3.14
N GLY A 130 14.27 16.75 -2.88
CA GLY A 130 13.47 17.89 -3.36
C GLY A 130 12.85 17.71 -4.75
N ASP A 131 12.83 16.50 -5.30
CA ASP A 131 12.15 16.24 -6.58
C ASP A 131 10.63 16.42 -6.45
N ILE A 132 10.10 17.44 -7.12
CA ILE A 132 8.69 17.84 -7.03
C ILE A 132 7.75 16.74 -7.56
N TYR A 133 8.14 16.02 -8.62
CA TYR A 133 7.29 14.96 -9.16
C TYR A 133 7.25 13.78 -8.19
N ALA A 134 8.39 13.40 -7.63
CA ALA A 134 8.46 12.31 -6.65
C ALA A 134 7.63 12.62 -5.39
N VAL A 135 7.70 13.86 -4.88
CA VAL A 135 6.87 14.32 -3.76
C VAL A 135 5.39 14.21 -4.11
N LYS A 136 4.96 14.75 -5.26
CA LYS A 136 3.56 14.69 -5.71
C LYS A 136 3.07 13.26 -5.92
N LEU A 137 3.94 12.37 -6.41
CA LEU A 137 3.60 10.97 -6.61
C LEU A 137 3.33 10.26 -5.29
N LEU A 138 4.18 10.47 -4.27
CA LEU A 138 3.97 9.90 -2.93
C LEU A 138 2.76 10.50 -2.23
N GLN A 139 2.46 11.79 -2.46
CA GLN A 139 1.22 12.42 -1.99
C GLN A 139 -0.01 11.77 -2.66
N ALA A 140 0.01 11.57 -3.98
CA ALA A 140 -1.06 10.88 -4.68
C ALA A 140 -1.24 9.43 -4.20
N ALA A 141 -0.16 8.72 -3.87
CA ALA A 141 -0.24 7.39 -3.26
C ALA A 141 -0.91 7.41 -1.87
N ALA A 142 -0.68 8.47 -1.10
CA ALA A 142 -1.34 8.70 0.18
C ALA A 142 -2.83 9.01 0.01
N GLU A 143 -3.22 9.79 -1.00
CA GLU A 143 -4.63 10.03 -1.34
C GLU A 143 -5.35 8.71 -1.68
N GLN A 144 -4.73 7.84 -2.49
CA GLN A 144 -5.28 6.50 -2.76
C GLN A 144 -5.44 5.67 -1.48
N SER A 145 -4.44 5.73 -0.59
CA SER A 145 -4.48 5.03 0.70
C SER A 145 -5.62 5.52 1.59
N VAL A 146 -5.92 6.82 1.58
CA VAL A 146 -7.05 7.42 2.29
C VAL A 146 -8.36 6.93 1.70
N THR A 147 -8.49 6.95 0.36
CA THR A 147 -9.68 6.45 -0.33
C THR A 147 -10.00 5.01 0.05
N LEU A 148 -9.01 4.11 0.05
CA LEU A 148 -9.21 2.72 0.46
C LEU A 148 -9.73 2.58 1.90
N VAL A 149 -9.29 3.46 2.80
CA VAL A 149 -9.72 3.46 4.20
C VAL A 149 -11.14 4.04 4.33
N THR A 150 -11.43 5.15 3.67
CA THR A 150 -12.76 5.78 3.73
C THR A 150 -13.83 4.94 3.05
N ASP A 151 -13.53 4.32 1.91
CA ASP A 151 -14.44 3.43 1.21
C ASP A 151 -14.80 2.22 2.10
N LEU A 152 -13.82 1.66 2.80
CA LEU A 152 -14.07 0.57 3.73
C LEU A 152 -14.88 1.03 4.95
N ALA A 153 -14.61 2.24 5.46
CA ALA A 153 -15.38 2.83 6.55
C ALA A 153 -16.86 2.94 6.17
N ASP A 154 -17.15 3.42 4.96
CA ASP A 154 -18.51 3.54 4.43
C ASP A 154 -19.16 2.16 4.24
N VAL A 155 -18.44 1.19 3.67
CA VAL A 155 -18.93 -0.21 3.49
C VAL A 155 -19.31 -0.86 4.83
N LEU A 156 -18.50 -0.63 5.87
CA LEU A 156 -18.76 -1.15 7.22
C LEU A 156 -19.75 -0.30 8.02
N GLY A 157 -20.22 0.82 7.48
CA GLY A 157 -21.18 1.71 8.11
C GLY A 157 -20.63 2.44 9.34
N PHE A 158 -19.33 2.74 9.35
CA PHE A 158 -18.78 3.69 10.32
C PHE A 158 -19.29 5.11 10.01
N THR A 159 -19.44 5.90 11.06
CA THR A 159 -19.83 7.30 10.98
C THR A 159 -18.67 8.20 11.37
N ARG A 160 -18.74 9.48 11.01
CA ARG A 160 -17.70 10.46 11.35
C ARG A 160 -17.53 10.70 12.87
N GLN A 161 -18.53 10.32 13.67
CA GLN A 161 -18.48 10.45 15.13
C GLN A 161 -17.81 9.25 15.80
N ASP A 162 -17.76 8.10 15.11
CA ASP A 162 -17.19 6.90 15.68
C ASP A 162 -15.69 7.08 15.94
N HIS A 163 -15.25 6.50 17.04
CA HIS A 163 -13.84 6.34 17.31
C HIS A 163 -13.33 5.12 16.55
N ILE A 164 -12.54 5.34 15.50
CA ILE A 164 -12.10 4.28 14.59
C ILE A 164 -10.62 4.02 14.81
N LYS A 165 -10.26 2.80 15.20
CA LYS A 165 -8.87 2.34 15.13
C LYS A 165 -8.50 2.08 13.67
N ILE A 166 -7.41 2.70 13.22
CA ILE A 166 -6.88 2.56 11.87
C ILE A 166 -5.45 2.04 11.99
N GLY A 167 -5.30 0.73 11.83
CA GLY A 167 -4.01 0.08 11.69
C GLY A 167 -3.35 0.45 10.37
N VAL A 168 -2.03 0.70 10.40
CA VAL A 168 -1.24 0.95 9.19
C VAL A 168 -0.03 0.02 9.15
N TRP A 169 0.11 -0.71 8.04
CA TRP A 169 1.21 -1.64 7.82
C TRP A 169 1.67 -1.65 6.35
N GLY A 170 2.76 -2.35 6.06
CA GLY A 170 3.44 -2.38 4.77
C GLY A 170 4.54 -1.33 4.61
N SER A 171 5.63 -1.73 3.95
CA SER A 171 6.83 -0.89 3.86
C SER A 171 6.67 0.34 2.97
N ASN A 172 5.75 0.34 2.01
CA ASN A 172 5.58 1.44 1.07
C ASN A 172 5.04 2.69 1.78
N ILE A 173 4.05 2.51 2.66
CA ILE A 173 3.56 3.62 3.48
C ILE A 173 4.45 3.88 4.70
N VAL A 174 4.81 2.85 5.49
CA VAL A 174 5.45 3.05 6.81
C VAL A 174 6.89 3.58 6.69
N LYS A 175 7.62 3.25 5.62
CA LYS A 175 9.00 3.72 5.42
C LYS A 175 9.08 5.03 4.62
N SER A 176 8.01 5.42 3.92
CA SER A 176 7.97 6.67 3.16
C SER A 176 7.45 7.83 4.02
N LYS A 177 8.35 8.75 4.41
CA LYS A 177 7.98 9.91 5.23
C LYS A 177 6.94 10.79 4.54
N VAL A 178 7.07 11.01 3.23
CA VAL A 178 6.17 11.87 2.45
C VAL A 178 4.79 11.24 2.36
N HIS A 179 4.72 9.96 1.96
CA HIS A 179 3.46 9.21 1.89
C HIS A 179 2.78 9.19 3.25
N TYR A 180 3.47 8.74 4.29
CA TYR A 180 2.89 8.59 5.63
C TYR A 180 2.40 9.91 6.22
N THR A 181 3.20 10.98 6.14
CA THR A 181 2.81 12.29 6.69
C THR A 181 1.57 12.85 5.99
N HIS A 182 1.51 12.69 4.66
CA HIS A 182 0.35 13.17 3.90
C HIS A 182 -0.90 12.32 4.18
N PHE A 183 -0.75 11.01 4.28
CA PHE A 183 -1.82 10.10 4.68
C PHE A 183 -2.41 10.49 6.04
N LEU A 184 -1.56 10.69 7.05
CA LEU A 184 -2.00 11.11 8.38
C LEU A 184 -2.77 12.42 8.37
N GLN A 185 -2.30 13.40 7.59
CA GLN A 185 -2.94 14.69 7.47
C GLN A 185 -4.37 14.55 6.90
N LEU A 186 -4.52 13.79 5.82
CA LEU A 186 -5.80 13.57 5.16
C LEU A 186 -6.76 12.73 6.01
N ILE A 187 -6.27 11.65 6.63
CA ILE A 187 -7.09 10.82 7.53
C ILE A 187 -7.68 11.64 8.67
N LYS A 188 -6.90 12.51 9.32
CA LYS A 188 -7.42 13.37 10.39
C LYS A 188 -8.50 14.36 9.92
N GLN A 189 -8.52 14.71 8.64
CA GLN A 189 -9.57 15.56 8.07
C GLN A 189 -10.85 14.77 7.78
N CYS A 190 -10.70 13.57 7.21
CA CYS A 190 -11.80 12.67 6.86
C CYS A 190 -12.44 12.03 8.09
N ILE A 191 -11.62 11.50 9.00
CA ILE A 191 -11.99 10.76 10.20
C ILE A 191 -11.30 11.43 11.42
N PRO A 192 -11.87 12.50 11.99
CA PRO A 192 -11.24 13.26 13.08
C PRO A 192 -10.94 12.45 14.34
N ASN A 193 -11.75 11.43 14.61
CA ASN A 193 -11.64 10.54 15.78
C ASN A 193 -10.84 9.26 15.48
N ALA A 194 -9.99 9.27 14.44
CA ALA A 194 -9.14 8.15 14.10
C ALA A 194 -7.99 7.96 15.11
N GLU A 195 -7.87 6.75 15.66
CA GLU A 195 -6.69 6.30 16.41
C GLU A 195 -5.79 5.52 15.46
N ILE A 196 -4.57 6.00 15.21
CA ILE A 196 -3.62 5.30 14.33
C ILE A 196 -2.87 4.23 15.12
N CYS A 197 -2.95 2.98 14.67
CA CYS A 197 -2.32 1.83 15.30
C CYS A 197 -1.21 1.26 14.39
N PHE A 198 -0.22 0.61 15.02
CA PHE A 198 0.89 -0.03 14.33
C PHE A 198 1.06 -1.47 14.80
N PRO A 199 1.63 -2.36 13.97
CA PRO A 199 2.00 -3.69 14.42
C PRO A 199 3.00 -3.60 15.56
N THR A 200 2.58 -4.06 16.74
CA THR A 200 3.46 -4.28 17.90
C THR A 200 4.01 -5.71 17.94
N LYS A 201 3.44 -6.60 17.11
CA LYS A 201 3.76 -8.02 16.98
C LYS A 201 3.78 -8.43 15.50
N SER A 202 4.27 -9.62 15.21
CA SER A 202 4.22 -10.18 13.86
C SER A 202 2.84 -10.77 13.54
N ALA A 203 2.56 -11.01 12.26
CA ALA A 203 1.32 -11.70 11.86
C ALA A 203 1.25 -13.13 12.41
N LEU A 204 2.40 -13.79 12.58
CA LEU A 204 2.47 -15.13 13.17
C LEU A 204 2.03 -15.12 14.64
N ASP A 205 2.41 -14.09 15.39
CA ASP A 205 1.97 -13.93 16.79
C ASP A 205 0.45 -13.75 16.86
N GLY A 206 -0.12 -12.97 15.94
CA GLY A 206 -1.57 -12.83 15.81
C GLY A 206 -2.29 -14.15 15.52
N ALA A 207 -1.66 -15.07 14.78
CA ALA A 207 -2.25 -16.40 14.48
C ALA A 207 -2.29 -17.29 15.71
N CYS A 208 -1.22 -17.27 16.48
CA CYS A 208 -1.18 -18.00 17.74
C CYS A 208 -2.24 -17.47 18.73
N GLU A 209 -2.36 -16.14 18.85
CA GLU A 209 -3.33 -15.51 19.76
C GLU A 209 -4.76 -15.80 19.34
N LEU A 210 -5.09 -15.62 18.05
CA LEU A 210 -6.42 -15.90 17.54
C LEU A 210 -6.82 -17.38 17.69
N ALA A 211 -5.87 -18.30 17.48
CA ALA A 211 -6.10 -19.73 17.68
C ALA A 211 -6.37 -20.08 19.16
N LEU A 212 -5.71 -19.38 20.10
CA LEU A 212 -5.95 -19.56 21.54
C LEU A 212 -7.30 -18.99 21.97
N ASP A 213 -7.71 -17.84 21.45
CA ASP A 213 -8.99 -17.20 21.80
C ASP A 213 -10.21 -17.95 21.27
N ARG A 214 -10.02 -18.81 20.26
CA ARG A 214 -11.07 -19.65 19.65
C ARG A 214 -11.04 -21.11 20.12
N ALA A 215 -10.09 -21.49 20.98
CA ALA A 215 -9.97 -22.84 21.55
C ALA A 215 -10.90 -23.04 22.75
#